data_AF-A0A7J6U6P9-F1
#
_entry.id   AF-A0A7J6U6P9-F1
#
_cell.length_a   1.000
_cell.length_b   1.000
_cell.length_c   1.000
_cell.angle_alpha   90.00
_cell.angle_beta   90.00
_cell.angle_gamma   90.00
#
_symmetry.space_group_name_H-M   'P 1'
#
loop_
_entity.id
_entity.type
_entity.pdbx_description
1 polymer ?
#
loop_
_entity_poly.entity_id
_entity_poly.type
_entity_poly.pdbx_seq_one_letter_code
_entity_poly.pdbx_strand_id
1 'polypeptide(L)'
;MITRSVAAAVISAIAVSTTLSGCSSSTSPSTATTTTGPSPLTTTSHDFPSTTGFLSKTTTTGSSSDSVVNSSTYFTGTATFPVTTETPTTRPRPTSKCSGKLLGTYTWSQDYWRDGDDQLFDFLNSDMGQQWNCGDVSVNIADSSNPDFIANPGNLVDFLVNFRRKTNNEGILWLTYGDVVSKKGSLMVMFVQTFKNFLINYVDADTMAEIAPIGLSFDVEHVAQEYVKEALEDAQEMKIDLQNGLGYLPGSLFVQYTIEGAPDTLGTQYVMQYADSALMMLYRNEIKDTTGNDPDDLLGRLRWMMHEQCLVCTQPGWENLKAKITVMVEGSCKMGDNCHKISMCAFDSASYPNPSGGIEYAWNTLTQMNNLVVQDGIVSQEQYDHLFNHDGTLFALHNWEWTRCYYGDTFSQLMGYNNYCPQYHNYATTCRS
;
A
#
# COMPACT_ATOMS: atom_id res chain seq x y z
N MET A 1 53.32 2.93 -41.23
CA MET A 1 52.69 3.47 -40.01
C MET A 1 51.66 2.48 -39.49
N ILE A 2 52.02 1.59 -38.56
CA ILE A 2 51.08 0.85 -37.71
C ILE A 2 51.77 0.65 -36.36
N THR A 3 51.16 1.13 -35.28
CA THR A 3 51.55 0.83 -33.90
C THR A 3 50.29 0.71 -33.06
N ARG A 4 49.93 -0.51 -32.68
CA ARG A 4 48.94 -0.76 -31.63
C ARG A 4 49.67 -0.71 -30.29
N SER A 5 49.10 -0.01 -29.30
CA SER A 5 49.48 -0.19 -27.90
C SER A 5 48.42 -1.03 -27.20
N VAL A 6 48.86 -2.05 -26.49
CA VAL A 6 48.05 -2.79 -25.49
C VAL A 6 48.73 -2.54 -24.16
N ALA A 7 47.99 -2.00 -23.19
CA ALA A 7 48.47 -1.82 -21.82
C ALA A 7 47.78 -2.87 -20.93
N ALA A 8 48.57 -3.81 -20.41
CA ALA A 8 48.13 -4.71 -19.35
C ALA A 8 48.69 -4.20 -18.02
N ALA A 9 47.83 -4.13 -17.00
CA ALA A 9 48.23 -3.83 -15.63
C ALA A 9 48.30 -5.12 -14.80
N VAL A 10 49.29 -5.18 -13.91
CA VAL A 10 49.57 -6.26 -12.94
C VAL A 10 49.88 -5.58 -11.60
N ILE A 11 49.98 -6.35 -10.51
CA ILE A 11 50.34 -5.97 -9.12
C ILE A 11 49.12 -5.59 -8.27
N SER A 12 48.92 -6.10 -7.05
CA SER A 12 49.42 -7.33 -6.39
C SER A 12 48.57 -7.62 -5.15
N ALA A 13 48.49 -8.88 -4.72
CA ALA A 13 48.01 -9.22 -3.39
C ALA A 13 49.11 -9.01 -2.33
N ILE A 14 48.73 -8.61 -1.11
CA ILE A 14 49.58 -8.64 0.08
C ILE A 14 48.82 -9.38 1.18
N ALA A 15 49.43 -10.41 1.74
CA ALA A 15 48.99 -11.07 2.96
C ALA A 15 50.07 -10.90 4.04
N VAL A 16 49.66 -10.71 5.29
CA VAL A 16 50.54 -10.70 6.46
C VAL A 16 49.94 -11.60 7.53
N SER A 17 50.76 -12.40 8.21
CA SER A 17 50.33 -13.39 9.19
C SER A 17 51.37 -13.57 10.30
N THR A 18 50.89 -13.51 11.54
CA THR A 18 51.51 -13.95 12.81
C THR A 18 50.37 -14.04 13.84
N THR A 19 50.05 -15.10 14.61
CA THR A 19 50.83 -16.07 15.44
C THR A 19 51.61 -15.37 16.58
N LEU A 20 51.59 -15.77 17.87
CA LEU A 20 51.04 -16.88 18.70
C LEU A 20 51.00 -16.35 20.19
N SER A 21 50.40 -16.91 21.26
CA SER A 21 49.61 -18.11 21.65
C SER A 21 48.77 -17.75 22.93
N GLY A 22 48.07 -18.59 23.72
CA GLY A 22 47.79 -20.04 23.73
C GLY A 22 47.20 -20.51 25.10
N CYS A 23 46.93 -21.83 25.25
CA CYS A 23 46.44 -22.55 26.47
C CYS A 23 44.99 -22.24 26.91
N SER A 24 44.01 -23.17 26.93
CA SER A 24 43.84 -24.47 27.64
C SER A 24 43.44 -24.31 29.13
N SER A 25 42.56 -25.11 29.76
CA SER A 25 41.71 -26.28 29.39
C SER A 25 40.31 -26.13 30.08
N SER A 26 39.32 -27.03 30.16
CA SER A 26 39.22 -28.51 30.18
C SER A 26 37.77 -29.01 29.95
N THR A 27 37.56 -30.33 29.79
CA THR A 27 36.27 -30.98 29.50
C THR A 27 35.50 -31.54 30.72
N SER A 28 34.16 -31.50 30.70
CA SER A 28 33.27 -32.66 30.97
C SER A 28 31.79 -32.35 30.71
N PRO A 29 30.95 -33.33 30.28
CA PRO A 29 29.51 -33.16 30.06
C PRO A 29 28.66 -33.55 31.29
N SER A 30 27.40 -33.11 31.33
CA SER A 30 26.38 -33.71 32.20
C SER A 30 25.00 -33.70 31.53
N THR A 31 24.33 -34.85 31.55
CA THR A 31 23.00 -35.04 30.96
C THR A 31 21.92 -34.67 31.97
N ALA A 32 20.91 -33.89 31.55
CA ALA A 32 19.73 -33.60 32.38
C ALA A 32 18.45 -33.73 31.54
N THR A 33 17.71 -34.81 31.75
CA THR A 33 16.38 -35.01 31.17
C THR A 33 15.33 -34.41 32.10
N THR A 34 14.54 -33.44 31.62
CA THR A 34 13.38 -32.94 32.36
C THR A 34 12.18 -32.83 31.43
N THR A 35 11.10 -33.54 31.76
CA THR A 35 9.84 -33.53 31.02
C THR A 35 8.81 -32.66 31.74
N THR A 36 8.38 -31.56 31.12
CA THR A 36 7.23 -30.76 31.59
C THR A 36 6.38 -30.35 30.39
N GLY A 37 5.06 -30.53 30.49
CA GLY A 37 4.11 -30.27 29.40
C GLY A 37 3.81 -28.78 29.19
N PRO A 38 3.06 -28.44 28.12
CA PRO A 38 2.71 -27.07 27.80
C PRO A 38 1.79 -26.46 28.86
N SER A 39 2.14 -25.26 29.32
CA SER A 39 1.20 -24.34 29.97
C SER A 39 0.67 -23.34 28.95
N PRO A 40 -0.61 -22.92 29.03
CA PRO A 40 -1.20 -22.04 28.03
C PRO A 40 -0.66 -20.61 28.14
N LEU A 41 -0.36 -19.97 27.01
CA LEU A 41 -0.16 -18.52 26.98
C LEU A 41 -1.51 -17.83 27.19
N THR A 42 -1.63 -17.08 28.28
CA THR A 42 -2.71 -16.11 28.47
C THR A 42 -2.46 -14.88 27.61
N THR A 43 -3.31 -14.63 26.62
CA THR A 43 -3.33 -13.40 25.83
C THR A 43 -3.84 -12.23 26.66
N THR A 44 -2.94 -11.39 27.18
CA THR A 44 -3.29 -10.12 27.82
C THR A 44 -3.45 -9.02 26.77
N SER A 45 -4.68 -8.79 26.32
CA SER A 45 -5.04 -7.63 25.51
C SER A 45 -4.95 -6.34 26.33
N HIS A 46 -4.15 -5.37 25.88
CA HIS A 46 -4.17 -4.00 26.39
C HIS A 46 -4.11 -3.00 25.24
N ASP A 47 -5.22 -2.28 25.06
CA ASP A 47 -5.42 -1.31 24.00
C ASP A 47 -4.72 0.03 24.28
N PHE A 48 -4.55 0.82 23.21
CA PHE A 48 -4.62 2.29 23.30
C PHE A 48 -5.86 2.76 22.52
N PRO A 49 -6.46 3.91 22.91
CA PRO A 49 -7.90 3.95 23.10
C PRO A 49 -8.70 4.22 21.82
N SER A 50 -9.86 3.54 21.72
CA SER A 50 -10.96 4.04 20.90
C SER A 50 -11.54 5.32 21.52
N THR A 51 -11.76 6.34 20.70
CA THR A 51 -12.36 7.63 21.11
C THR A 51 -13.89 7.55 21.25
N THR A 52 -14.39 6.56 21.99
CA THR A 52 -15.83 6.43 22.30
C THR A 52 -16.22 7.31 23.51
N GLY A 53 -16.71 8.52 23.22
CA GLY A 53 -17.16 9.48 24.23
C GLY A 53 -18.43 9.07 24.97
N PHE A 54 -18.31 8.30 26.05
CA PHE A 54 -19.46 7.88 26.88
C PHE A 54 -19.93 8.99 27.83
N LEU A 55 -21.04 9.66 27.47
CA LEU A 55 -21.80 10.48 28.41
C LEU A 55 -22.48 9.58 29.45
N SER A 56 -22.20 9.82 30.74
CA SER A 56 -22.81 9.06 31.84
C SER A 56 -24.30 9.33 31.96
N LYS A 57 -25.13 8.29 31.74
CA LYS A 57 -26.58 8.38 31.83
C LYS A 57 -27.07 8.15 33.26
N THR A 58 -27.06 9.20 34.07
CA THR A 58 -27.65 9.19 35.42
C THR A 58 -29.14 8.85 35.38
N THR A 59 -29.57 7.89 36.20
CA THR A 59 -30.97 7.42 36.23
C THR A 59 -31.88 8.41 36.94
N THR A 60 -32.63 9.22 36.17
CA THR A 60 -33.70 10.08 36.71
C THR A 60 -34.97 9.90 35.88
N THR A 61 -36.08 9.53 36.53
CA THR A 61 -37.40 9.45 35.89
C THR A 61 -37.99 10.84 35.68
N GLY A 62 -38.16 11.25 34.42
CA GLY A 62 -38.82 12.50 34.05
C GLY A 62 -39.42 12.40 32.65
N SER A 63 -40.67 12.84 32.49
CA SER A 63 -41.42 12.77 31.24
C SER A 63 -41.51 14.13 30.56
N SER A 64 -40.90 14.27 29.39
CA SER A 64 -41.21 15.36 28.44
C SER A 64 -40.88 14.91 27.02
N SER A 65 -41.80 15.21 26.10
CA SER A 65 -41.60 15.05 24.66
C SER A 65 -40.75 16.18 24.10
N ASP A 66 -39.77 15.87 23.24
CA ASP A 66 -39.28 16.79 22.22
C ASP A 66 -38.74 16.00 21.01
N SER A 67 -38.80 16.61 19.82
CA SER A 67 -38.61 15.92 18.54
C SER A 67 -37.17 15.94 18.04
N VAL A 68 -36.55 14.76 17.93
CA VAL A 68 -35.29 14.59 17.17
C VAL A 68 -35.62 14.42 15.69
N VAL A 69 -35.20 15.37 14.85
CA VAL A 69 -35.29 15.24 13.39
C VAL A 69 -34.19 14.30 12.92
N ASN A 70 -34.54 13.04 12.67
CA ASN A 70 -33.62 12.06 12.11
C ASN A 70 -33.69 12.08 10.57
N SER A 71 -32.79 12.83 9.92
CA SER A 71 -32.71 12.93 8.45
C SER A 71 -31.52 12.17 7.87
N SER A 72 -31.37 10.90 8.24
CA SER A 72 -30.56 9.93 7.49
C SER A 72 -31.25 9.62 6.16
N THR A 73 -31.09 10.52 5.17
CA THR A 73 -31.65 10.35 3.82
C THR A 73 -30.83 9.32 3.04
N TYR A 74 -31.15 8.04 3.25
CA TYR A 74 -30.65 6.94 2.41
C TYR A 74 -30.94 7.24 0.94
N PHE A 75 -29.90 7.30 0.12
CA PHE A 75 -30.00 7.61 -1.31
C PHE A 75 -30.41 6.35 -2.10
N THR A 76 -31.62 5.85 -1.88
CA THR A 76 -32.19 4.67 -2.56
C THR A 76 -32.65 4.95 -4.00
N GLY A 77 -32.19 6.05 -4.60
CA GLY A 77 -32.49 6.41 -5.98
C GLY A 77 -31.38 5.93 -6.91
N THR A 78 -31.73 5.13 -7.91
CA THR A 78 -30.81 4.76 -8.99
C THR A 78 -30.34 6.04 -9.70
N ALA A 79 -29.04 6.34 -9.64
CA ALA A 79 -28.49 7.55 -10.22
C ALA A 79 -28.63 7.51 -11.76
N THR A 80 -29.39 8.45 -12.32
CA THR A 80 -29.54 8.60 -13.77
C THR A 80 -28.49 9.56 -14.31
N PHE A 81 -27.81 9.18 -15.39
CA PHE A 81 -26.80 10.04 -16.02
C PHE A 81 -27.35 11.44 -16.35
N PRO A 82 -26.65 12.53 -15.95
CA PRO A 82 -27.00 13.88 -16.37
C PRO A 82 -26.80 14.06 -17.87
N VAL A 83 -27.55 14.99 -18.47
CA VAL A 83 -27.39 15.34 -19.89
C VAL A 83 -26.09 16.12 -20.06
N THR A 84 -25.09 15.49 -20.70
CA THR A 84 -23.77 16.07 -20.95
C THR A 84 -23.89 17.29 -21.87
N THR A 85 -23.52 18.49 -21.40
CA THR A 85 -23.67 19.74 -22.18
C THR A 85 -22.44 20.10 -23.01
N GLU A 86 -21.25 19.70 -22.59
CA GLU A 86 -20.02 19.70 -23.39
C GLU A 86 -19.06 18.65 -22.79
N THR A 87 -18.04 18.21 -23.55
CA THR A 87 -17.09 17.18 -23.10
C THR A 87 -15.65 17.71 -23.21
N PRO A 88 -14.86 17.70 -22.13
CA PRO A 88 -13.47 18.16 -22.19
C PRO A 88 -12.65 17.28 -23.13
N THR A 89 -11.90 17.92 -24.02
CA THR A 89 -11.11 17.24 -25.07
C THR A 89 -9.66 16.98 -24.67
N THR A 90 -9.19 17.61 -23.60
CA THR A 90 -7.85 17.44 -23.01
C THR A 90 -7.95 17.61 -21.48
N ARG A 91 -6.98 17.08 -20.74
CA ARG A 91 -6.83 17.37 -19.30
C ARG A 91 -6.02 18.66 -19.10
N PRO A 92 -6.28 19.45 -18.05
CA PRO A 92 -5.37 20.50 -17.61
C PRO A 92 -3.97 19.90 -17.37
N ARG A 93 -2.93 20.54 -17.93
CA ARG A 93 -1.55 20.06 -17.75
C ARG A 93 -0.92 20.76 -16.54
N PRO A 94 -0.40 20.03 -15.53
CA PRO A 94 0.32 20.65 -14.42
C PRO A 94 1.49 21.52 -14.88
N THR A 95 1.68 22.65 -14.22
CA THR A 95 2.73 23.64 -14.54
C THR A 95 4.12 23.21 -14.07
N SER A 96 4.17 22.32 -13.08
CA SER A 96 5.35 21.59 -12.60
C SER A 96 4.96 20.13 -12.38
N LYS A 97 5.83 19.19 -12.76
CA LYS A 97 5.66 17.77 -12.44
C LYS A 97 6.47 17.42 -11.19
N CYS A 98 5.91 16.62 -10.29
CA CYS A 98 6.68 15.90 -9.29
C CYS A 98 7.75 15.06 -10.01
N SER A 99 9.02 15.17 -9.61
CA SER A 99 10.18 14.66 -10.38
C SER A 99 11.21 13.90 -9.55
N GLY A 100 10.89 13.62 -8.29
CA GLY A 100 11.63 12.71 -7.42
C GLY A 100 11.36 11.23 -7.75
N LYS A 101 11.45 10.37 -6.74
CA LYS A 101 11.14 8.94 -6.87
C LYS A 101 9.64 8.70 -7.02
N LEU A 102 9.28 7.71 -7.83
CA LEU A 102 7.88 7.25 -7.99
C LEU A 102 7.51 6.23 -6.90
N LEU A 103 7.78 6.54 -5.63
CA LEU A 103 7.32 5.72 -4.51
C LEU A 103 5.86 6.06 -4.20
N GLY A 104 5.02 5.03 -4.14
CA GLY A 104 3.62 5.16 -3.76
C GLY A 104 3.44 5.29 -2.25
N THR A 105 2.36 5.96 -1.84
CA THR A 105 2.03 6.23 -0.43
C THR A 105 0.63 5.70 -0.11
N TYR A 106 0.49 4.82 0.87
CA TYR A 106 -0.80 4.24 1.26
C TYR A 106 -1.20 4.65 2.68
N THR A 107 -2.43 5.12 2.88
CA THR A 107 -3.01 5.52 4.18
C THR A 107 -4.33 4.81 4.48
N TRP A 108 -4.51 4.42 5.75
CA TRP A 108 -5.77 3.87 6.27
C TRP A 108 -6.75 4.93 6.79
N SER A 109 -6.27 6.12 7.16
CA SER A 109 -7.14 7.15 7.71
C SER A 109 -8.05 7.77 6.64
N GLN A 110 -9.31 7.93 7.02
CA GLN A 110 -10.32 8.65 6.24
C GLN A 110 -10.40 10.13 6.66
N ASP A 111 -9.70 10.53 7.72
CA ASP A 111 -9.77 11.85 8.35
C ASP A 111 -9.21 12.95 7.41
N TYR A 112 -8.24 12.58 6.56
CA TYR A 112 -7.66 13.44 5.51
C TYR A 112 -8.70 14.04 4.56
N TRP A 113 -9.84 13.37 4.35
CA TRP A 113 -10.92 13.85 3.48
C TRP A 113 -12.26 14.03 4.23
N ARG A 114 -12.49 13.34 5.35
CA ARG A 114 -13.70 13.52 6.19
C ARG A 114 -13.64 14.80 7.02
N ASP A 115 -12.54 14.96 7.76
CA ASP A 115 -12.37 15.98 8.80
C ASP A 115 -11.40 17.11 8.36
N GLY A 116 -10.71 16.94 7.24
CA GLY A 116 -9.86 17.97 6.62
C GLY A 116 -8.45 18.06 7.20
N ASP A 117 -7.86 16.93 7.60
CA ASP A 117 -6.46 16.88 7.99
C ASP A 117 -5.54 17.14 6.77
N ASP A 118 -4.88 18.29 6.73
CA ASP A 118 -3.98 18.66 5.63
C ASP A 118 -2.60 17.97 5.70
N GLN A 119 -2.27 17.22 6.77
CA GLN A 119 -0.95 16.63 7.01
C GLN A 119 -0.40 15.76 5.85
N LEU A 120 -1.27 15.08 5.10
CA LEU A 120 -0.88 14.29 3.93
C LEU A 120 -0.51 15.19 2.74
N PHE A 121 -1.25 16.27 2.49
CA PHE A 121 -0.92 17.24 1.45
C PHE A 121 0.33 18.06 1.80
N ASP A 122 0.47 18.47 3.06
CA ASP A 122 1.65 19.19 3.56
C ASP A 122 2.93 18.34 3.37
N PHE A 123 2.86 17.03 3.64
CA PHE A 123 3.96 16.12 3.31
C PHE A 123 4.23 16.05 1.80
N LEU A 124 3.21 15.73 1.00
CA LEU A 124 3.39 15.50 -0.45
C LEU A 124 3.85 16.76 -1.20
N ASN A 125 3.51 17.96 -0.70
CA ASN A 125 3.97 19.24 -1.23
C ASN A 125 5.32 19.72 -0.64
N SER A 126 5.85 19.06 0.39
CA SER A 126 7.18 19.38 0.94
C SER A 126 8.30 18.94 -0.02
N ASP A 127 9.48 19.57 0.08
CA ASP A 127 10.69 19.16 -0.67
C ASP A 127 10.98 17.65 -0.54
N MET A 128 10.70 17.07 0.62
CA MET A 128 10.91 15.65 0.91
C MET A 128 9.89 14.76 0.19
N GLY A 129 8.60 15.12 0.23
CA GLY A 129 7.54 14.44 -0.51
C GLY A 129 7.75 14.53 -2.02
N GLN A 130 8.15 15.69 -2.52
CA GLN A 130 8.52 15.90 -3.93
C GLN A 130 9.82 15.19 -4.34
N GLN A 131 10.73 14.88 -3.39
CA GLN A 131 11.93 14.07 -3.64
C GLN A 131 11.63 12.57 -3.69
N TRP A 132 10.70 12.06 -2.87
CA TRP A 132 10.53 10.62 -2.64
C TRP A 132 9.19 10.03 -3.08
N ASN A 133 8.10 10.79 -3.06
CA ASN A 133 6.72 10.26 -3.09
C ASN A 133 5.91 10.83 -4.27
N CYS A 134 6.52 10.83 -5.46
CA CYS A 134 5.86 11.22 -6.71
C CYS A 134 5.04 10.10 -7.37
N GLY A 135 4.93 8.93 -6.72
CA GLY A 135 4.11 7.82 -7.19
C GLY A 135 2.64 7.98 -6.82
N ASP A 136 1.89 6.89 -7.02
CA ASP A 136 0.47 6.78 -6.70
C ASP A 136 0.21 7.00 -5.21
N VAL A 137 -0.99 7.50 -4.88
CA VAL A 137 -1.42 7.66 -3.49
C VAL A 137 -2.71 6.89 -3.28
N SER A 138 -2.75 6.04 -2.26
CA SER A 138 -3.92 5.24 -1.91
C SER A 138 -4.54 5.76 -0.62
N VAL A 139 -5.81 6.15 -0.67
CA VAL A 139 -6.57 6.67 0.47
C VAL A 139 -7.82 5.85 0.72
N ASN A 140 -8.01 5.41 1.95
CA ASN A 140 -9.24 4.74 2.36
C ASN A 140 -10.44 5.70 2.29
N ILE A 141 -11.54 5.28 1.64
CA ILE A 141 -12.78 6.06 1.55
C ILE A 141 -14.02 5.33 2.10
N ALA A 142 -13.92 4.01 2.32
CA ALA A 142 -15.00 3.20 2.86
C ALA A 142 -14.48 1.85 3.36
N ASP A 143 -15.22 1.27 4.30
CA ASP A 143 -14.97 -0.05 4.84
C ASP A 143 -16.28 -0.81 5.03
N SER A 144 -16.22 -2.00 5.63
CA SER A 144 -17.37 -2.87 5.87
C SER A 144 -18.44 -2.32 6.82
N SER A 145 -18.22 -1.14 7.42
CA SER A 145 -19.23 -0.36 8.16
C SER A 145 -20.02 0.63 7.30
N ASN A 146 -19.53 0.99 6.10
CA ASN A 146 -20.22 1.91 5.16
C ASN A 146 -20.19 1.48 3.66
N PRO A 147 -20.45 0.21 3.30
CA PRO A 147 -20.39 -0.25 1.91
C PRO A 147 -21.51 0.33 1.02
N ASP A 148 -22.60 0.83 1.60
CA ASP A 148 -23.76 1.40 0.91
C ASP A 148 -23.73 2.93 0.78
N PHE A 149 -22.75 3.62 1.38
CA PHE A 149 -22.59 5.08 1.23
C PHE A 149 -21.15 5.57 1.41
N ILE A 150 -20.75 6.57 0.62
CA ILE A 150 -19.58 7.41 0.93
C ILE A 150 -20.07 8.56 1.83
N ALA A 151 -19.46 8.72 3.01
CA ALA A 151 -19.75 9.86 3.88
C ALA A 151 -19.35 11.19 3.21
N ASN A 152 -19.98 12.30 3.57
CA ASN A 152 -19.62 13.68 3.15
C ASN A 152 -19.03 13.79 1.72
N PRO A 153 -19.71 13.32 0.65
CA PRO A 153 -19.10 13.15 -0.67
C PRO A 153 -18.56 14.45 -1.31
N GLY A 154 -19.11 15.61 -0.94
CA GLY A 154 -18.54 16.91 -1.32
C GLY A 154 -17.13 17.13 -0.78
N ASN A 155 -16.87 16.79 0.49
CA ASN A 155 -15.54 16.88 1.09
C ASN A 155 -14.55 15.95 0.36
N LEU A 156 -15.00 14.76 -0.07
CA LEU A 156 -14.17 13.87 -0.87
C LEU A 156 -13.82 14.53 -2.22
N VAL A 157 -14.77 15.11 -2.96
CA VAL A 157 -14.47 15.83 -4.21
C VAL A 157 -13.50 16.99 -3.99
N ASP A 158 -13.72 17.79 -2.94
CA ASP A 158 -12.80 18.87 -2.56
C ASP A 158 -11.40 18.31 -2.25
N PHE A 159 -11.28 17.14 -1.62
CA PHE A 159 -10.00 16.44 -1.41
C PHE A 159 -9.37 16.00 -2.74
N LEU A 160 -10.11 15.41 -3.68
CA LEU A 160 -9.58 14.98 -4.99
C LEU A 160 -9.02 16.17 -5.80
N VAL A 161 -9.72 17.31 -5.75
CA VAL A 161 -9.30 18.55 -6.41
C VAL A 161 -8.10 19.19 -5.69
N ASN A 162 -8.12 19.25 -4.36
CA ASN A 162 -7.00 19.78 -3.58
C ASN A 162 -5.74 18.92 -3.70
N PHE A 163 -5.84 17.59 -3.85
CA PHE A 163 -4.69 16.71 -4.10
C PHE A 163 -3.90 17.19 -5.31
N ARG A 164 -4.55 17.39 -6.46
CA ARG A 164 -3.88 17.87 -7.68
C ARG A 164 -3.35 19.30 -7.51
N ARG A 165 -4.18 20.22 -7.01
CA ARG A 165 -3.83 21.65 -6.90
C ARG A 165 -2.75 21.94 -5.85
N LYS A 166 -2.71 21.23 -4.72
CA LYS A 166 -1.74 21.42 -3.63
C LYS A 166 -0.43 20.65 -3.87
N THR A 167 -0.47 19.45 -4.47
CA THR A 167 0.74 18.58 -4.52
C THR A 167 1.40 18.49 -5.91
N ASN A 168 0.69 18.81 -6.99
CA ASN A 168 1.13 18.57 -8.37
C ASN A 168 1.56 17.11 -8.66
N ASN A 169 1.13 16.14 -7.85
CA ASN A 169 1.32 14.72 -8.11
C ASN A 169 0.44 14.30 -9.31
N GLU A 170 1.02 13.54 -10.24
CA GLU A 170 0.36 13.02 -11.47
C GLU A 170 0.04 11.52 -11.43
N GLY A 171 0.49 10.81 -10.39
CA GLY A 171 0.20 9.40 -10.16
C GLY A 171 -1.29 9.14 -9.91
N ILE A 172 -1.66 7.86 -9.84
CA ILE A 172 -3.06 7.49 -9.65
C ILE A 172 -3.44 7.75 -8.19
N LEU A 173 -4.54 8.48 -7.98
CA LEU A 173 -5.16 8.60 -6.66
C LEU A 173 -6.16 7.45 -6.51
N TRP A 174 -5.72 6.40 -5.82
CA TRP A 174 -6.53 5.23 -5.53
C TRP A 174 -7.45 5.52 -4.35
N LEU A 175 -8.75 5.34 -4.59
CA LEU A 175 -9.81 5.50 -3.61
C LEU A 175 -10.20 4.11 -3.15
N THR A 176 -9.66 3.72 -2.00
CA THR A 176 -9.67 2.34 -1.52
C THR A 176 -10.93 2.04 -0.71
N TYR A 177 -11.59 0.92 -1.02
CA TYR A 177 -12.43 0.21 -0.07
C TYR A 177 -11.56 -0.79 0.70
N GLY A 178 -11.40 -0.56 2.01
CA GLY A 178 -10.49 -1.32 2.87
C GLY A 178 -11.22 -2.14 3.92
N ASP A 179 -11.13 -3.47 3.88
CA ASP A 179 -11.76 -4.36 4.87
C ASP A 179 -10.96 -5.64 5.13
N VAL A 180 -10.06 -5.57 6.11
CA VAL A 180 -9.31 -6.74 6.62
C VAL A 180 -10.05 -7.49 7.76
N VAL A 181 -11.28 -7.06 8.11
CA VAL A 181 -11.96 -7.48 9.34
C VAL A 181 -13.22 -8.30 9.08
N SER A 182 -14.13 -7.86 8.20
CA SER A 182 -15.43 -8.52 8.06
C SER A 182 -15.40 -9.74 7.14
N LYS A 183 -14.48 -9.76 6.17
CA LYS A 183 -14.32 -10.82 5.14
C LYS A 183 -15.58 -11.05 4.28
N LYS A 184 -16.47 -10.06 4.19
CA LYS A 184 -17.73 -10.14 3.45
C LYS A 184 -17.57 -9.59 2.03
N GLY A 185 -17.12 -10.43 1.11
CA GLY A 185 -16.93 -10.04 -0.30
C GLY A 185 -18.17 -9.41 -0.96
N SER A 186 -19.39 -9.78 -0.56
CA SER A 186 -20.62 -9.15 -1.05
C SER A 186 -20.79 -7.67 -0.66
N LEU A 187 -20.11 -7.17 0.37
CA LEU A 187 -20.06 -5.74 0.70
C LEU A 187 -19.10 -4.97 -0.21
N MET A 188 -18.00 -5.61 -0.61
CA MET A 188 -17.05 -5.08 -1.59
C MET A 188 -17.67 -4.99 -3.00
N VAL A 189 -18.43 -6.02 -3.42
CA VAL A 189 -19.25 -5.99 -4.65
C VAL A 189 -20.27 -4.85 -4.59
N MET A 190 -21.04 -4.76 -3.50
CA MET A 190 -21.99 -3.66 -3.29
C MET A 190 -21.34 -2.28 -3.41
N PHE A 191 -20.12 -2.11 -2.92
CA PHE A 191 -19.41 -0.84 -2.96
C PHE A 191 -19.08 -0.37 -4.39
N VAL A 192 -19.00 -1.26 -5.40
CA VAL A 192 -18.84 -0.85 -6.80
C VAL A 192 -20.00 0.06 -7.22
N GLN A 193 -21.25 -0.31 -6.91
CA GLN A 193 -22.41 0.50 -7.23
C GLN A 193 -22.49 1.78 -6.37
N THR A 194 -22.02 1.73 -5.11
CA THR A 194 -21.88 2.91 -4.24
C THR A 194 -20.90 3.93 -4.84
N PHE A 195 -19.75 3.48 -5.32
CA PHE A 195 -18.73 4.32 -5.96
C PHE A 195 -19.21 4.87 -7.32
N LYS A 196 -19.89 4.04 -8.13
CA LYS A 196 -20.58 4.45 -9.37
C LYS A 196 -21.62 5.56 -9.10
N ASN A 197 -22.44 5.39 -8.06
CA ASN A 197 -23.43 6.39 -7.65
C ASN A 197 -22.77 7.69 -7.16
N PHE A 198 -21.65 7.61 -6.43
CA PHE A 198 -20.89 8.80 -6.03
C PHE A 198 -20.41 9.58 -7.26
N LEU A 199 -19.75 8.92 -8.20
CA LEU A 199 -19.25 9.57 -9.41
C LEU A 199 -20.38 10.22 -10.24
N ILE A 200 -21.50 9.52 -10.47
CA ILE A 200 -22.64 10.08 -11.24
C ILE A 200 -23.26 11.32 -10.56
N ASN A 201 -23.30 11.38 -9.23
CA ASN A 201 -23.98 12.45 -8.49
C ASN A 201 -23.07 13.63 -8.11
N TYR A 202 -21.74 13.45 -8.06
CA TYR A 202 -20.81 14.43 -7.49
C TYR A 202 -19.60 14.78 -8.37
N VAL A 203 -19.33 14.05 -9.46
CA VAL A 203 -18.17 14.31 -10.33
C VAL A 203 -18.63 14.43 -11.79
N ASP A 204 -18.62 15.66 -12.32
CA ASP A 204 -18.86 15.90 -13.74
C ASP A 204 -17.59 15.67 -14.59
N ALA A 205 -17.71 15.81 -15.91
CA ALA A 205 -16.61 15.53 -16.83
C ALA A 205 -15.43 16.49 -16.68
N ASP A 206 -15.67 17.77 -16.36
CA ASP A 206 -14.62 18.77 -16.17
C ASP A 206 -13.88 18.55 -14.84
N THR A 207 -14.63 18.24 -13.77
CA THR A 207 -14.08 17.82 -12.48
C THR A 207 -13.24 16.54 -12.65
N MET A 208 -13.74 15.56 -13.40
CA MET A 208 -12.99 14.35 -13.73
C MET A 208 -11.71 14.66 -14.53
N ALA A 209 -11.78 15.59 -15.50
CA ALA A 209 -10.62 15.97 -16.31
C ALA A 209 -9.52 16.66 -15.48
N GLU A 210 -9.87 17.35 -14.39
CA GLU A 210 -8.92 17.92 -13.42
C GLU A 210 -8.33 16.86 -12.46
N ILE A 211 -9.15 16.00 -11.86
CA ILE A 211 -8.69 15.06 -10.80
C ILE A 211 -7.99 13.80 -11.36
N ALA A 212 -8.23 13.45 -12.62
CA ALA A 212 -7.75 12.20 -13.21
C ALA A 212 -6.23 12.16 -13.46
N PRO A 213 -5.55 11.03 -13.17
CA PRO A 213 -6.13 9.70 -13.03
C PRO A 213 -6.51 9.32 -11.59
N ILE A 214 -7.75 8.86 -11.38
CA ILE A 214 -8.18 8.24 -10.12
C ILE A 214 -8.46 6.75 -10.34
N GLY A 215 -8.65 5.99 -9.26
CA GLY A 215 -9.08 4.60 -9.38
C GLY A 215 -9.92 4.14 -8.19
N LEU A 216 -10.78 3.15 -8.41
CA LEU A 216 -11.33 2.34 -7.32
C LEU A 216 -10.28 1.29 -6.96
N SER A 217 -9.89 1.21 -5.70
CA SER A 217 -9.00 0.15 -5.21
C SER A 217 -9.69 -0.69 -4.15
N PHE A 218 -9.26 -1.94 -4.03
CA PHE A 218 -9.73 -2.88 -3.01
C PHE A 218 -8.54 -3.37 -2.20
N ASP A 219 -8.61 -3.18 -0.88
CA ASP A 219 -7.67 -3.79 0.07
C ASP A 219 -8.47 -4.61 1.09
N VAL A 220 -8.81 -5.82 0.65
CA VAL A 220 -9.77 -6.70 1.31
C VAL A 220 -9.17 -8.11 1.37
N GLU A 221 -8.63 -8.44 2.54
CA GLU A 221 -7.98 -9.72 2.81
C GLU A 221 -9.02 -10.83 3.11
N HIS A 222 -8.70 -12.05 2.71
CA HIS A 222 -9.36 -13.30 3.09
C HIS A 222 -10.83 -13.43 2.64
N VAL A 223 -11.16 -12.93 1.44
CA VAL A 223 -12.48 -13.03 0.81
C VAL A 223 -12.56 -14.21 -0.18
N ALA A 224 -13.75 -14.79 -0.33
CA ALA A 224 -13.98 -15.88 -1.29
C ALA A 224 -13.84 -15.38 -2.74
N GLN A 225 -13.14 -16.15 -3.58
CA GLN A 225 -12.61 -15.71 -4.87
C GLN A 225 -13.68 -15.33 -5.89
N GLU A 226 -14.89 -15.88 -5.76
CA GLU A 226 -16.05 -15.49 -6.58
C GLU A 226 -16.38 -14.00 -6.43
N TYR A 227 -16.27 -13.42 -5.22
CA TYR A 227 -16.53 -12.00 -4.97
C TYR A 227 -15.38 -11.10 -5.44
N VAL A 228 -14.15 -11.59 -5.39
CA VAL A 228 -12.98 -10.90 -5.98
C VAL A 228 -13.21 -10.75 -7.49
N LYS A 229 -13.67 -11.82 -8.15
CA LYS A 229 -14.03 -11.77 -9.57
C LYS A 229 -15.21 -10.85 -9.84
N GLU A 230 -16.32 -11.02 -9.12
CA GLU A 230 -17.57 -10.26 -9.31
C GLU A 230 -17.33 -8.75 -9.20
N ALA A 231 -16.66 -8.30 -8.14
CA ALA A 231 -16.34 -6.88 -7.95
C ALA A 231 -15.40 -6.33 -9.04
N LEU A 232 -14.51 -7.14 -9.60
CA LEU A 232 -13.61 -6.73 -10.68
C LEU A 232 -14.29 -6.68 -12.05
N GLU A 233 -15.17 -7.63 -12.39
CA GLU A 233 -15.97 -7.56 -13.62
C GLU A 233 -16.94 -6.35 -13.56
N ASP A 234 -17.66 -6.18 -12.45
CA ASP A 234 -18.56 -5.04 -12.21
C ASP A 234 -17.81 -3.69 -12.26
N ALA A 235 -16.61 -3.59 -11.68
CA ALA A 235 -15.84 -2.35 -11.68
C ALA A 235 -15.28 -1.98 -13.07
N GLN A 236 -15.07 -2.95 -13.96
CA GLN A 236 -14.73 -2.68 -15.36
C GLN A 236 -15.96 -2.28 -16.18
N GLU A 237 -17.14 -2.87 -15.95
CA GLU A 237 -18.39 -2.40 -16.57
C GLU A 237 -18.73 -0.97 -16.09
N MET A 238 -18.59 -0.70 -14.79
CA MET A 238 -18.72 0.65 -14.21
C MET A 238 -17.87 1.69 -14.95
N LYS A 239 -16.60 1.39 -15.27
CA LYS A 239 -15.75 2.32 -16.04
C LYS A 239 -16.30 2.62 -17.44
N ILE A 240 -16.78 1.59 -18.14
CA ILE A 240 -17.36 1.73 -19.48
C ILE A 240 -18.64 2.58 -19.42
N ASP A 241 -19.50 2.32 -18.44
CA ASP A 241 -20.73 3.08 -18.19
C ASP A 241 -20.46 4.55 -17.87
N LEU A 242 -19.51 4.84 -16.97
CA LEU A 242 -19.16 6.22 -16.60
C LEU A 242 -18.51 6.96 -17.79
N GLN A 243 -17.64 6.31 -18.56
CA GLN A 243 -17.07 6.88 -19.78
C GLN A 243 -18.15 7.21 -20.82
N ASN A 244 -19.10 6.31 -21.05
CA ASN A 244 -20.16 6.51 -22.04
C ASN A 244 -21.26 7.49 -21.58
N GLY A 245 -21.63 7.47 -20.29
CA GLY A 245 -22.75 8.22 -19.74
C GLY A 245 -22.40 9.60 -19.19
N LEU A 246 -21.17 9.81 -18.71
CA LEU A 246 -20.68 11.12 -18.23
C LEU A 246 -19.71 11.79 -19.21
N GLY A 247 -19.21 11.07 -20.22
CA GLY A 247 -18.21 11.61 -21.15
C GLY A 247 -16.80 11.72 -20.56
N TYR A 248 -16.48 10.91 -19.53
CA TYR A 248 -15.13 10.90 -18.96
C TYR A 248 -14.07 10.56 -20.02
N LEU A 249 -12.93 11.26 -19.99
CA LEU A 249 -11.81 10.98 -20.88
C LEU A 249 -11.27 9.54 -20.68
N PRO A 250 -10.79 8.86 -21.75
CA PRO A 250 -10.14 7.57 -21.64
C PRO A 250 -8.98 7.58 -20.65
N GLY A 251 -8.86 6.49 -19.87
CA GLY A 251 -7.81 6.36 -18.85
C GLY A 251 -7.94 7.36 -17.69
N SER A 252 -9.12 7.92 -17.43
CA SER A 252 -9.35 8.79 -16.26
C SER A 252 -9.67 8.00 -14.98
N LEU A 253 -10.24 6.81 -15.12
CA LEU A 253 -10.61 5.91 -14.02
C LEU A 253 -9.99 4.52 -14.21
N PHE A 254 -9.45 3.95 -13.14
CA PHE A 254 -8.83 2.61 -13.10
C PHE A 254 -9.44 1.73 -11.99
N VAL A 255 -9.15 0.43 -12.04
CA VAL A 255 -9.45 -0.54 -10.96
C VAL A 255 -8.16 -1.19 -10.48
N GLN A 256 -7.98 -1.24 -9.17
CA GLN A 256 -6.89 -1.95 -8.50
C GLN A 256 -7.45 -2.97 -7.50
N TYR A 257 -6.73 -4.06 -7.29
CA TYR A 257 -6.97 -4.98 -6.18
C TYR A 257 -5.64 -5.33 -5.52
N THR A 258 -5.66 -5.45 -4.19
CA THR A 258 -4.48 -5.78 -3.39
C THR A 258 -4.32 -7.30 -3.27
N ILE A 259 -3.24 -7.85 -3.84
CA ILE A 259 -2.91 -9.26 -3.69
C ILE A 259 -2.33 -9.46 -2.29
N GLU A 260 -3.06 -10.13 -1.42
CA GLU A 260 -2.64 -10.42 -0.05
C GLU A 260 -1.44 -11.37 0.02
N GLY A 261 -0.65 -11.25 1.08
CA GLY A 261 0.48 -12.15 1.39
C GLY A 261 0.06 -13.51 1.96
N ALA A 262 -1.19 -13.93 1.79
CA ALA A 262 -1.67 -15.28 2.14
C ALA A 262 -1.95 -16.09 0.86
N PRO A 263 -1.89 -17.43 0.89
CA PRO A 263 -2.14 -18.25 -0.31
C PRO A 263 -3.56 -18.09 -0.88
N ASP A 264 -3.67 -17.38 -2.00
CA ASP A 264 -4.86 -17.28 -2.85
C ASP A 264 -4.49 -17.15 -4.33
N THR A 265 -4.10 -18.28 -4.91
CA THR A 265 -3.74 -18.38 -6.34
C THR A 265 -4.90 -18.00 -7.28
N LEU A 266 -6.16 -18.29 -6.90
CA LEU A 266 -7.30 -18.10 -7.79
C LEU A 266 -7.82 -16.66 -7.78
N GLY A 267 -7.90 -16.02 -6.60
CA GLY A 267 -8.17 -14.59 -6.53
C GLY A 267 -7.06 -13.79 -7.20
N THR A 268 -5.79 -14.16 -6.97
CA THR A 268 -4.64 -13.57 -7.68
C THR A 268 -4.77 -13.66 -9.21
N GLN A 269 -5.17 -14.82 -9.74
CA GLN A 269 -5.47 -14.95 -11.18
C GLN A 269 -6.54 -13.96 -11.62
N TYR A 270 -7.65 -13.82 -10.88
CA TYR A 270 -8.72 -12.89 -11.22
C TYR A 270 -8.25 -11.42 -11.16
N VAL A 271 -7.46 -11.03 -10.15
CA VAL A 271 -6.82 -9.71 -10.10
C VAL A 271 -6.02 -9.44 -11.38
N MET A 272 -5.14 -10.36 -11.75
CA MET A 272 -4.28 -10.19 -12.93
C MET A 272 -5.03 -10.20 -14.27
N GLN A 273 -6.19 -10.87 -14.35
CA GLN A 273 -7.02 -10.94 -15.55
C GLN A 273 -7.95 -9.73 -15.71
N TYR A 274 -8.49 -9.18 -14.62
CA TYR A 274 -9.59 -8.20 -14.68
C TYR A 274 -9.21 -6.78 -14.22
N ALA A 275 -8.31 -6.62 -13.24
CA ALA A 275 -7.89 -5.30 -12.76
C ALA A 275 -7.03 -4.55 -13.81
N ASP A 276 -6.82 -3.25 -13.59
CA ASP A 276 -5.83 -2.46 -14.33
C ASP A 276 -4.49 -2.39 -13.56
N SER A 277 -4.53 -2.51 -12.23
CA SER A 277 -3.35 -2.61 -11.36
C SER A 277 -3.52 -3.70 -10.30
N ALA A 278 -2.41 -4.32 -9.91
CA ALA A 278 -2.33 -5.30 -8.83
C ALA A 278 -1.36 -4.80 -7.76
N LEU A 279 -1.85 -4.55 -6.55
CA LEU A 279 -1.03 -4.05 -5.44
C LEU A 279 -0.53 -5.25 -4.62
N MET A 280 0.70 -5.68 -4.86
CA MET A 280 1.23 -6.96 -4.36
C MET A 280 1.87 -6.80 -2.98
N MET A 281 1.25 -7.35 -1.93
CA MET A 281 1.82 -7.32 -0.57
C MET A 281 2.99 -8.32 -0.45
N LEU A 282 4.21 -7.84 -0.23
CA LEU A 282 5.36 -8.69 0.14
C LEU A 282 5.51 -8.89 1.66
N TYR A 283 4.43 -8.64 2.42
CA TYR A 283 4.38 -8.69 3.88
C TYR A 283 3.13 -9.46 4.36
N ARG A 284 3.13 -9.82 5.65
CA ARG A 284 2.19 -10.76 6.33
C ARG A 284 2.52 -12.25 6.04
N ASN A 285 2.18 -13.09 7.02
CA ASN A 285 2.31 -14.56 7.05
C ASN A 285 3.72 -15.13 6.75
N GLU A 286 4.42 -15.68 7.75
CA GLU A 286 5.67 -16.46 7.60
C GLU A 286 5.59 -17.52 6.47
N ILE A 287 6.54 -17.50 5.51
CA ILE A 287 6.60 -18.54 4.47
C ILE A 287 7.24 -19.78 5.10
N LYS A 288 6.40 -20.73 5.46
CA LYS A 288 6.82 -22.09 5.84
C LYS A 288 7.15 -22.88 4.59
N ASP A 289 8.30 -22.54 4.00
CA ASP A 289 8.88 -23.28 2.89
C ASP A 289 8.98 -24.77 3.25
N THR A 290 8.38 -25.60 2.40
CA THR A 290 8.36 -27.05 2.56
C THR A 290 9.74 -27.70 2.38
N THR A 291 10.74 -26.97 1.85
CA THR A 291 12.13 -27.43 1.80
C THR A 291 12.93 -27.15 3.08
N GLY A 292 12.39 -26.34 4.00
CA GLY A 292 12.99 -26.07 5.32
C GLY A 292 14.09 -24.99 5.33
N ASN A 293 14.17 -24.17 4.29
CA ASN A 293 14.87 -22.89 4.36
C ASN A 293 13.90 -21.82 4.89
N ASP A 294 14.41 -20.71 5.42
CA ASP A 294 13.59 -19.58 5.92
C ASP A 294 13.78 -18.41 4.94
N PRO A 295 12.92 -18.24 3.91
CA PRO A 295 13.14 -17.32 2.80
C PRO A 295 12.31 -16.05 2.96
N ASP A 296 12.10 -15.61 4.21
CA ASP A 296 11.27 -14.46 4.59
C ASP A 296 11.88 -13.09 4.23
N ASP A 297 12.94 -13.02 3.41
CA ASP A 297 13.41 -11.77 2.81
C ASP A 297 12.55 -11.34 1.60
N LEU A 298 12.62 -10.06 1.23
CA LEU A 298 11.77 -9.47 0.19
C LEU A 298 11.95 -10.10 -1.21
N LEU A 299 13.11 -10.68 -1.53
CA LEU A 299 13.35 -11.36 -2.80
C LEU A 299 12.80 -12.79 -2.78
N GLY A 300 12.95 -13.51 -1.66
CA GLY A 300 12.28 -14.79 -1.41
C GLY A 300 10.76 -14.65 -1.46
N ARG A 301 10.23 -13.58 -0.84
CA ARG A 301 8.82 -13.17 -0.92
C ARG A 301 8.35 -12.94 -2.34
N LEU A 302 9.04 -12.09 -3.10
CA LEU A 302 8.67 -11.79 -4.48
C LEU A 302 8.76 -13.04 -5.37
N ARG A 303 9.75 -13.92 -5.14
CA ARG A 303 9.87 -15.22 -5.82
C ARG A 303 8.65 -16.11 -5.55
N TRP A 304 8.19 -16.19 -4.31
CA TRP A 304 6.97 -16.93 -3.95
C TRP A 304 5.72 -16.32 -4.58
N MET A 305 5.59 -14.99 -4.56
CA MET A 305 4.46 -14.29 -5.19
C MET A 305 4.38 -14.53 -6.71
N MET A 306 5.52 -14.64 -7.40
CA MET A 306 5.53 -14.87 -8.85
C MET A 306 5.41 -16.34 -9.27
N HIS A 307 5.82 -17.31 -8.43
CA HIS A 307 5.82 -18.74 -8.80
C HIS A 307 4.77 -19.61 -8.10
N GLU A 308 4.16 -19.16 -7.00
CA GLU A 308 3.18 -19.96 -6.23
C GLU A 308 1.84 -19.21 -6.12
N GLN A 309 1.88 -17.91 -5.79
CA GLN A 309 0.68 -17.06 -5.72
C GLN A 309 0.17 -16.72 -7.13
N CYS A 310 0.99 -16.11 -7.99
CA CYS A 310 0.62 -15.79 -9.37
C CYS A 310 1.10 -16.85 -10.38
N LEU A 311 0.59 -18.08 -10.31
CA LEU A 311 0.92 -19.14 -11.28
C LEU A 311 0.80 -18.68 -12.74
N VAL A 312 -0.21 -17.86 -13.05
CA VAL A 312 -0.46 -17.32 -14.39
C VAL A 312 0.55 -16.25 -14.84
N CYS A 313 1.29 -15.62 -13.93
CA CYS A 313 2.33 -14.64 -14.27
C CYS A 313 3.54 -15.30 -14.95
N THR A 314 3.88 -16.54 -14.56
CA THR A 314 5.07 -17.25 -15.07
C THR A 314 4.77 -18.36 -16.09
N GLN A 315 3.49 -18.67 -16.32
CA GLN A 315 3.05 -19.70 -17.29
C GLN A 315 2.58 -19.08 -18.62
N PRO A 316 2.65 -19.81 -19.75
CA PRO A 316 2.20 -19.29 -21.05
C PRO A 316 0.76 -18.79 -21.03
N GLY A 317 0.49 -17.63 -21.61
CA GLY A 317 -0.76 -16.90 -21.47
C GLY A 317 -0.64 -15.63 -20.63
N TRP A 318 0.48 -15.43 -19.92
CA TRP A 318 0.82 -14.19 -19.18
C TRP A 318 0.70 -12.92 -20.04
N GLU A 319 0.88 -13.04 -21.35
CA GLU A 319 0.76 -11.98 -22.36
C GLU A 319 -0.66 -11.37 -22.42
N ASN A 320 -1.67 -12.12 -21.94
CA ASN A 320 -3.07 -11.71 -21.90
C ASN A 320 -3.49 -11.16 -20.52
N LEU A 321 -2.59 -11.18 -19.53
CA LEU A 321 -2.84 -10.54 -18.24
C LEU A 321 -2.81 -9.03 -18.41
N LYS A 322 -3.67 -8.35 -17.65
CA LYS A 322 -4.01 -6.94 -17.83
C LYS A 322 -3.42 -6.06 -16.73
N ALA A 323 -3.40 -6.55 -15.49
CA ALA A 323 -3.03 -5.74 -14.35
C ALA A 323 -1.52 -5.48 -14.29
N LYS A 324 -1.13 -4.22 -14.02
CA LYS A 324 0.25 -3.86 -13.71
C LYS A 324 0.55 -4.01 -12.22
N ILE A 325 1.54 -4.82 -11.89
CA ILE A 325 2.02 -5.10 -10.54
C ILE A 325 2.77 -3.88 -9.99
N THR A 326 2.31 -3.41 -8.84
CA THR A 326 2.99 -2.48 -7.93
C THR A 326 3.33 -3.26 -6.66
N VAL A 327 4.59 -3.29 -6.24
CA VAL A 327 5.02 -3.99 -5.02
C VAL A 327 4.77 -3.11 -3.79
N MET A 328 3.99 -3.60 -2.83
CA MET A 328 3.76 -2.93 -1.54
C MET A 328 4.48 -3.65 -0.40
N VAL A 329 5.14 -2.86 0.46
CA VAL A 329 5.85 -3.36 1.66
C VAL A 329 5.39 -2.63 2.93
N GLU A 330 5.45 -3.33 4.07
CA GLU A 330 4.97 -2.78 5.33
C GLU A 330 5.89 -1.67 5.87
N GLY A 331 5.25 -0.59 6.31
CA GLY A 331 5.88 0.52 7.02
C GLY A 331 5.64 0.52 8.53
N SER A 332 4.60 -0.19 8.99
CA SER A 332 4.23 -0.33 10.40
C SER A 332 5.11 -1.33 11.15
N CYS A 333 5.42 -0.98 12.40
CA CYS A 333 6.16 -1.85 13.33
C CYS A 333 5.24 -2.90 14.01
N LYS A 334 3.93 -2.84 13.79
CA LYS A 334 2.92 -3.64 14.49
C LYS A 334 2.64 -5.00 13.83
N MET A 335 3.68 -5.65 13.31
CA MET A 335 3.56 -6.90 12.54
C MET A 335 3.58 -8.19 13.38
N GLY A 336 3.84 -8.08 14.69
CA GLY A 336 3.99 -9.25 15.58
C GLY A 336 5.35 -9.92 15.42
N ASP A 337 5.39 -11.24 15.57
CA ASP A 337 6.60 -12.04 15.39
C ASP A 337 7.15 -11.91 13.96
N ASN A 338 8.47 -12.07 13.78
CA ASN A 338 9.20 -11.87 12.51
C ASN A 338 9.14 -10.44 11.92
N CYS A 339 8.76 -9.41 12.69
CA CYS A 339 8.72 -8.01 12.23
C CYS A 339 9.99 -7.54 11.51
N HIS A 340 11.19 -7.93 11.98
CA HIS A 340 12.48 -7.61 11.35
C HIS A 340 12.69 -8.14 9.93
N LYS A 341 11.91 -9.14 9.51
CA LYS A 341 12.02 -9.73 8.17
C LYS A 341 11.10 -9.02 7.16
N ILE A 342 9.87 -8.74 7.58
CA ILE A 342 8.74 -8.38 6.69
C ILE A 342 8.31 -6.91 6.76
N SER A 343 8.85 -6.11 7.69
CA SER A 343 8.56 -4.68 7.81
C SER A 343 9.81 -3.82 7.66
N MET A 344 9.72 -2.78 6.83
CA MET A 344 10.76 -1.77 6.70
C MET A 344 10.99 -1.00 8.01
N CYS A 345 10.07 -1.07 9.00
CA CYS A 345 10.22 -0.37 10.27
C CYS A 345 11.46 -0.83 11.05
N ALA A 346 11.85 -2.09 10.92
CA ALA A 346 13.06 -2.63 11.55
C ALA A 346 14.35 -1.89 11.13
N PHE A 347 14.29 -1.12 10.05
CA PHE A 347 15.40 -0.34 9.52
C PHE A 347 15.07 1.16 9.58
N ASP A 348 14.49 1.63 10.68
CA ASP A 348 14.27 3.06 10.89
C ASP A 348 15.55 3.88 11.10
N SER A 349 15.42 5.21 10.97
CA SER A 349 16.50 6.16 11.22
C SER A 349 15.97 7.51 11.66
N ALA A 350 16.43 7.98 12.81
CA ALA A 350 16.18 9.35 13.28
C ALA A 350 16.94 10.42 12.46
N SER A 351 17.96 10.01 11.68
CA SER A 351 18.76 10.89 10.83
C SER A 351 18.46 10.68 9.35
N TYR A 352 18.44 11.78 8.59
CA TYR A 352 18.40 11.78 7.12
C TYR A 352 19.49 12.73 6.58
N PRO A 353 20.24 12.39 5.51
CA PRO A 353 20.26 11.09 4.82
C PRO A 353 20.83 9.96 5.68
N ASN A 354 20.47 8.72 5.38
CA ASN A 354 21.03 7.50 5.96
C ASN A 354 20.78 6.28 5.04
N PRO A 355 21.78 5.76 4.31
CA PRO A 355 21.58 4.59 3.45
C PRO A 355 21.34 3.27 4.22
N SER A 356 21.46 3.28 5.55
CA SER A 356 21.24 2.13 6.44
C SER A 356 19.98 2.23 7.30
N GLY A 357 19.14 3.25 7.11
CA GLY A 357 17.80 3.27 7.69
C GLY A 357 16.92 4.44 7.23
N GLY A 358 15.61 4.33 7.42
CA GLY A 358 14.63 5.30 6.92
C GLY A 358 14.39 5.17 5.41
N ILE A 359 14.00 6.28 4.78
CA ILE A 359 13.51 6.27 3.40
C ILE A 359 14.55 5.82 2.37
N GLU A 360 15.82 6.22 2.54
CA GLU A 360 16.89 5.84 1.61
C GLU A 360 17.17 4.34 1.65
N TYR A 361 17.16 3.73 2.85
CA TYR A 361 17.29 2.28 2.98
C TYR A 361 16.12 1.56 2.29
N ALA A 362 14.88 1.98 2.55
CA ALA A 362 13.70 1.35 1.95
C ALA A 362 13.77 1.41 0.40
N TRP A 363 14.09 2.57 -0.16
CA TRP A 363 14.25 2.74 -1.61
C TRP A 363 15.40 1.89 -2.17
N ASN A 364 16.57 1.88 -1.51
CA ASN A 364 17.74 1.13 -1.96
C ASN A 364 17.48 -0.39 -1.95
N THR A 365 16.86 -0.90 -0.88
CA THR A 365 16.50 -2.32 -0.72
C THR A 365 15.48 -2.75 -1.78
N LEU A 366 14.43 -1.96 -2.03
CA LEU A 366 13.44 -2.22 -3.09
C LEU A 366 14.09 -2.19 -4.49
N THR A 367 14.96 -1.21 -4.76
CA THR A 367 15.70 -1.11 -6.02
C THR A 367 16.63 -2.32 -6.23
N GLN A 368 17.33 -2.76 -5.18
CA GLN A 368 18.22 -3.92 -5.23
C GLN A 368 17.44 -5.22 -5.49
N MET A 369 16.34 -5.44 -4.76
CA MET A 369 15.43 -6.58 -4.98
C MET A 369 14.95 -6.60 -6.44
N ASN A 370 14.52 -5.45 -6.98
CA ASN A 370 14.01 -5.35 -8.34
C ASN A 370 15.06 -5.67 -9.42
N ASN A 371 16.31 -5.23 -9.23
CA ASN A 371 17.41 -5.59 -10.13
C ASN A 371 17.65 -7.12 -10.20
N LEU A 372 17.31 -7.85 -9.12
CA LEU A 372 17.46 -9.30 -9.04
C LEU A 372 16.27 -10.07 -9.64
N VAL A 373 15.12 -9.44 -9.88
CA VAL A 373 13.90 -10.09 -10.42
C VAL A 373 14.16 -10.80 -11.75
N VAL A 374 14.77 -10.10 -12.71
CA VAL A 374 15.16 -10.69 -14.01
C VAL A 374 16.50 -11.40 -13.93
N GLN A 375 17.45 -10.90 -13.12
CA GLN A 375 18.80 -11.47 -13.02
C GLN A 375 18.81 -12.91 -12.46
N ASP A 376 18.00 -13.18 -11.44
CA ASP A 376 17.86 -14.49 -10.82
C ASP A 376 16.84 -15.40 -11.55
N GLY A 377 16.19 -14.89 -12.60
CA GLY A 377 15.23 -15.64 -13.41
C GLY A 377 13.87 -15.88 -12.75
N ILE A 378 13.41 -14.98 -11.87
CA ILE A 378 12.05 -15.04 -11.30
C ILE A 378 11.00 -14.79 -12.40
N VAL A 379 11.31 -13.88 -13.33
CA VAL A 379 10.60 -13.69 -14.60
C VAL A 379 11.59 -13.40 -15.72
N SER A 380 11.18 -13.57 -16.97
CA SER A 380 11.91 -13.03 -18.12
C SER A 380 11.84 -11.49 -18.17
N GLN A 381 12.70 -10.84 -18.96
CA GLN A 381 12.59 -9.39 -19.20
C GLN A 381 11.23 -9.03 -19.83
N GLU A 382 10.73 -9.85 -20.76
CA GLU A 382 9.46 -9.62 -21.45
C GLU A 382 8.26 -9.71 -20.49
N GLN A 383 8.29 -10.69 -19.58
CA GLN A 383 7.34 -10.82 -18.48
C GLN A 383 7.45 -9.65 -17.49
N TYR A 384 8.65 -9.19 -17.18
CA TYR A 384 8.84 -8.01 -16.32
C TYR A 384 8.26 -6.74 -16.96
N ASP A 385 8.61 -6.47 -18.22
CA ASP A 385 8.17 -5.29 -18.97
C ASP A 385 6.65 -5.25 -19.13
N HIS A 386 6.01 -6.43 -19.29
CA HIS A 386 4.56 -6.58 -19.40
C HIS A 386 3.83 -6.55 -18.06
N LEU A 387 4.33 -7.23 -17.03
CA LEU A 387 3.59 -7.42 -15.77
C LEU A 387 3.83 -6.30 -14.74
N PHE A 388 5.00 -5.65 -14.69
CA PHE A 388 5.32 -4.68 -13.65
C PHE A 388 5.06 -3.23 -14.08
N ASN A 389 4.75 -2.36 -13.10
CA ASN A 389 4.50 -0.92 -13.28
C ASN A 389 5.81 -0.11 -13.33
N HIS A 390 6.80 -0.58 -14.10
CA HIS A 390 8.19 -0.09 -14.03
C HIS A 390 8.40 1.32 -14.62
N ASP A 391 7.56 1.74 -15.58
CA ASP A 391 7.50 3.11 -16.12
C ASP A 391 6.73 4.08 -15.20
N GLY A 392 6.18 3.59 -14.08
CA GLY A 392 5.32 4.32 -13.16
C GLY A 392 5.61 4.01 -11.70
N THR A 393 4.56 3.87 -10.90
CA THR A 393 4.65 3.56 -9.47
C THR A 393 4.96 2.08 -9.27
N LEU A 394 6.23 1.70 -9.33
CA LEU A 394 6.67 0.31 -9.18
C LEU A 394 6.61 -0.19 -7.73
N PHE A 395 6.78 0.69 -6.75
CA PHE A 395 6.81 0.37 -5.33
C PHE A 395 5.84 1.27 -4.55
N ALA A 396 5.27 0.77 -3.46
CA ALA A 396 4.50 1.54 -2.48
C ALA A 396 4.91 1.22 -1.04
N LEU A 397 4.94 2.23 -0.17
CA LEU A 397 5.07 2.05 1.28
C LEU A 397 3.70 2.09 1.94
N HIS A 398 3.39 1.02 2.68
CA HIS A 398 2.16 0.89 3.44
C HIS A 398 2.20 1.69 4.75
N ASN A 399 1.02 2.13 5.21
CA ASN A 399 0.79 2.76 6.51
C ASN A 399 1.54 4.09 6.70
N TRP A 400 1.16 5.10 5.91
CA TRP A 400 1.60 6.51 5.96
C TRP A 400 1.74 7.06 7.38
N GLU A 401 0.78 6.75 8.25
CA GLU A 401 0.71 7.18 9.64
C GLU A 401 1.97 6.80 10.45
N TRP A 402 2.68 5.75 10.00
CA TRP A 402 3.96 5.26 10.50
C TRP A 402 5.13 5.69 9.60
N THR A 403 4.99 5.58 8.27
CA THR A 403 6.10 5.83 7.34
C THR A 403 6.53 7.29 7.27
N ARG A 404 5.69 8.23 7.68
CA ARG A 404 6.04 9.64 7.86
C ARG A 404 7.25 9.90 8.79
N CYS A 405 7.64 8.94 9.62
CA CYS A 405 8.83 9.02 10.47
C CYS A 405 10.14 8.54 9.78
N TYR A 406 10.10 8.04 8.54
CA TYR A 406 11.26 7.51 7.80
C TYR A 406 12.19 8.59 7.25
N TYR A 407 11.73 9.84 7.24
CA TYR A 407 12.41 10.99 6.64
C TYR A 407 13.28 11.75 7.67
N GLY A 408 13.50 11.15 8.84
CA GLY A 408 14.30 11.68 9.94
C GLY A 408 13.53 12.59 10.90
N ASP A 409 14.03 12.68 12.13
CA ASP A 409 13.43 13.43 13.24
C ASP A 409 13.28 14.91 12.89
N THR A 410 14.34 15.55 12.39
CA THR A 410 14.34 16.99 12.08
C THR A 410 13.22 17.37 11.11
N PHE A 411 12.98 16.55 10.08
CA PHE A 411 11.88 16.75 9.15
C PHE A 411 10.53 16.48 9.83
N SER A 412 10.41 15.34 10.52
CA SER A 412 9.19 14.94 11.23
C SER A 412 8.75 15.96 12.29
N GLN A 413 9.70 16.62 12.95
CA GLN A 413 9.48 17.69 13.93
C GLN A 413 8.95 18.97 13.26
N LEU A 414 9.54 19.36 12.11
CA LEU A 414 9.09 20.51 11.30
C LEU A 414 7.68 20.30 10.74
N MET A 415 7.34 19.07 10.33
CA MET A 415 6.01 18.68 9.87
C MET A 415 4.99 18.45 11.01
N GLY A 416 5.39 18.65 12.27
CA GLY A 416 4.49 18.53 13.42
C GLY A 416 4.27 17.11 13.97
N TYR A 417 4.82 16.06 13.35
CA TYR A 417 4.61 14.63 13.69
C TYR A 417 5.26 14.18 15.03
N ASN A 418 5.74 15.15 15.83
CA ASN A 418 6.41 15.04 17.13
C ASN A 418 5.82 14.00 18.10
N ASN A 419 4.49 13.84 18.11
CA ASN A 419 3.80 12.96 19.07
C ASN A 419 3.86 11.47 18.68
N TYR A 420 4.19 11.15 17.43
CA TYR A 420 4.11 9.79 16.88
C TYR A 420 5.48 9.15 16.72
N CYS A 421 6.46 9.88 16.18
CA CYS A 421 7.77 9.32 15.86
C CYS A 421 8.55 8.77 17.08
N PRO A 422 8.58 9.42 18.26
CA PRO A 422 9.20 8.85 19.45
C PRO A 422 8.62 7.48 19.86
N GLN A 423 7.31 7.24 19.66
CA GLN A 423 6.71 5.93 19.92
C GLN A 423 7.09 4.92 18.83
N TYR A 424 7.11 5.37 17.57
CA TYR A 424 7.54 4.59 16.41
C TYR A 424 8.98 4.07 16.56
N HIS A 425 9.97 4.89 16.94
CA HIS A 425 11.38 4.45 17.10
C HIS A 425 11.57 3.39 18.20
N ASN A 426 10.75 3.46 19.26
CA ASN A 426 10.72 2.42 20.29
C ASN A 426 10.19 1.10 19.72
N TYR A 427 9.09 1.13 18.97
CA TYR A 427 8.58 -0.08 18.31
C TYR A 427 9.52 -0.62 17.22
N ALA A 428 10.24 0.23 16.49
CA ALA A 428 11.28 -0.19 15.54
C ALA A 428 12.41 -0.97 16.23
N THR A 429 12.78 -0.54 17.44
CA THR A 429 13.79 -1.22 18.26
C THR A 429 13.28 -2.57 18.79
N THR A 430 12.00 -2.68 19.15
CA THR A 430 11.38 -3.99 19.45
C THR A 430 11.26 -4.87 18.21
N CYS A 431 10.91 -4.30 17.04
CA CYS A 431 10.76 -5.01 15.77
C CYS A 431 12.07 -5.69 15.32
N ARG A 432 13.23 -5.07 15.63
CA ARG A 432 14.60 -5.59 15.44
C ARG A 432 15.05 -6.68 16.40
N SER A 433 14.38 -6.85 17.53
CA SER A 433 14.84 -7.69 18.66
C SER A 433 14.40 -9.15 18.56
#